data_AF-A0A954GZV1-F1
#
_entry.id   AF-A0A954GZV1-F1
#
_cell.length_a   1.000
_cell.length_b   1.000
_cell.length_c   1.000
_cell.angle_alpha   90.00
_cell.angle_beta   90.00
_cell.angle_gamma   90.00
#
_symmetry.space_group_name_H-M   'P 1'
#
loop_
_entity.id
_entity.type
_entity.pdbx_description
1 polymer ?
#
loop_
_entity_poly.entity_id
_entity_poly.type
_entity_poly.pdbx_seq_one_letter_code
_entity_poly.pdbx_strand_id
1 'polypeptide(L)'
;MSQSIIPSSASPEQDDDVAQKKRKASELTVRRRHVDPSELSAVLEILRGVGEQISEVQKDMQSAVDEVCGGFEGMAEKAMRTVQIASNVLGDQAENRNTDLIGDVHVTLNQMLQIIRDSNQSSSEMATQIRELDVNLKSINRCVKEIEHIARGAKLVALNGSIEAARAGEMGVAFNVVAEETKHLATHASVASDRIRETAGSLADSLSGASTRLTAHADKSIQETSRSETAALKSLGILSQMHELITRAMQETEQVSHSLSSDINRSIVAMQFQDRVDQRLCHVVQTINEICTVLEPPESAVSNRRRTQVIDDWISKLSARYTMASERSVHTGEATSQSDNGDFELF
;
A
#
# COMPACT_ATOMS: atom_id res chain seq x y z
N MET A 1 -102.58 -0.82 -56.05
CA MET A 1 -103.71 -1.72 -56.38
C MET A 1 -103.38 -3.09 -55.82
N SER A 2 -104.37 -3.67 -55.16
CA SER A 2 -104.34 -4.92 -54.41
C SER A 2 -104.11 -6.18 -55.26
N GLN A 3 -103.86 -7.28 -54.54
CA GLN A 3 -104.13 -8.70 -54.86
C GLN A 3 -103.03 -9.46 -55.60
N SER A 4 -102.85 -10.77 -55.43
CA SER A 4 -103.25 -11.76 -54.40
C SER A 4 -102.71 -13.11 -54.88
N ILE A 5 -101.80 -13.70 -54.11
CA ILE A 5 -101.71 -15.12 -53.70
C ILE A 5 -102.43 -16.17 -54.56
N ILE A 6 -101.67 -17.18 -55.05
CA ILE A 6 -102.04 -18.62 -55.04
C ILE A 6 -100.77 -19.45 -54.71
N PRO A 7 -100.83 -20.48 -53.84
CA PRO A 7 -99.69 -21.28 -53.38
C PRO A 7 -99.43 -22.53 -54.25
N SER A 8 -98.21 -23.08 -54.26
CA SER A 8 -97.94 -24.39 -54.88
C SER A 8 -96.74 -25.13 -54.26
N SER A 9 -97.05 -26.32 -53.74
CA SER A 9 -96.23 -27.54 -53.57
C SER A 9 -94.79 -27.46 -53.03
N ALA A 10 -94.60 -28.03 -51.85
CA ALA A 10 -93.29 -28.43 -51.30
C ALA A 10 -92.62 -29.49 -52.19
N SER A 11 -91.40 -29.18 -52.66
CA SER A 11 -90.55 -30.09 -53.46
C SER A 11 -89.65 -30.96 -52.56
N PRO A 12 -89.32 -32.20 -52.98
CA PRO A 12 -88.51 -33.17 -52.21
C PRO A 12 -87.05 -32.75 -51.95
N GLU A 13 -86.57 -31.66 -52.57
CA GLU A 13 -85.20 -31.16 -52.43
C GLU A 13 -84.89 -30.54 -51.05
N GLN A 14 -85.92 -30.12 -50.29
CA GLN A 14 -85.69 -29.56 -48.95
C GLN A 14 -85.37 -30.63 -47.89
N ASP A 15 -85.85 -31.86 -48.04
CA ASP A 15 -85.59 -32.93 -47.07
C ASP A 15 -84.17 -33.52 -47.21
N ASP A 16 -83.63 -33.57 -48.43
CA ASP A 16 -82.27 -34.10 -48.67
C ASP A 16 -81.19 -33.10 -48.23
N ASP A 17 -81.45 -31.78 -48.37
CA ASP A 17 -80.57 -30.72 -47.85
C ASP A 17 -80.64 -30.63 -46.31
N VAL A 18 -81.79 -30.92 -45.69
CA VAL A 18 -81.93 -31.06 -44.23
C VAL A 18 -81.25 -32.35 -43.73
N ALA A 19 -81.29 -33.44 -44.48
CA ALA A 19 -80.58 -34.69 -44.14
C ALA A 19 -79.05 -34.54 -44.30
N GLN A 20 -78.57 -33.87 -45.34
CA GLN A 20 -77.15 -33.53 -45.50
C GLN A 20 -76.69 -32.52 -44.44
N LYS A 21 -77.50 -31.49 -44.11
CA LYS A 21 -77.19 -30.57 -43.00
C LYS A 21 -77.24 -31.26 -41.64
N LYS A 22 -78.11 -32.24 -41.39
CA LYS A 22 -78.08 -33.07 -40.18
C LYS A 22 -76.86 -34.00 -40.12
N ARG A 23 -76.41 -34.55 -41.25
CA ARG A 23 -75.18 -35.37 -41.33
C ARG A 23 -73.93 -34.51 -41.14
N LYS A 24 -73.84 -33.36 -41.81
CA LYS A 24 -72.77 -32.38 -41.58
C LYS A 24 -72.83 -31.78 -40.18
N ALA A 25 -74.01 -31.51 -39.62
CA ALA A 25 -74.15 -31.07 -38.23
C ALA A 25 -73.86 -32.19 -37.23
N SER A 26 -73.99 -33.47 -37.60
CA SER A 26 -73.51 -34.62 -36.79
C SER A 26 -72.00 -34.81 -36.91
N GLU A 27 -71.37 -34.50 -38.05
CA GLU A 27 -69.91 -34.47 -38.23
C GLU A 27 -69.27 -33.20 -37.64
N LEU A 28 -70.02 -32.09 -37.59
CA LEU A 28 -69.69 -30.79 -36.99
C LEU A 28 -70.26 -30.63 -35.58
N THR A 29 -70.96 -31.64 -35.04
CA THR A 29 -71.14 -31.78 -33.59
C THR A 29 -69.76 -32.14 -33.11
N VAL A 30 -68.99 -31.07 -32.91
CA VAL A 30 -67.81 -30.93 -32.08
C VAL A 30 -67.32 -32.31 -31.67
N ARG A 31 -66.18 -32.73 -32.22
CA ARG A 31 -65.22 -33.56 -31.51
C ARG A 31 -64.92 -32.84 -30.19
N ARG A 32 -65.89 -32.88 -29.28
CA ARG A 32 -65.88 -32.35 -27.94
C ARG A 32 -64.96 -33.36 -27.33
N ARG A 33 -63.67 -33.03 -27.38
CA ARG A 33 -62.62 -33.67 -26.61
C ARG A 33 -63.17 -33.67 -25.20
N HIS A 34 -63.86 -34.76 -24.83
CA HIS A 34 -64.13 -35.06 -23.44
C HIS A 34 -62.76 -35.44 -22.92
N VAL A 35 -61.99 -34.41 -22.58
CA VAL A 35 -60.99 -34.55 -21.53
C VAL A 35 -61.83 -34.85 -20.31
N ASP A 36 -61.63 -36.02 -19.71
CA ASP A 36 -62.37 -36.39 -18.52
C ASP A 36 -62.13 -35.30 -17.45
N PRO A 37 -63.15 -34.83 -16.71
CA PRO A 37 -62.98 -33.79 -15.69
C PRO A 37 -61.89 -34.14 -14.66
N SER A 38 -61.68 -35.43 -14.39
CA SER A 38 -60.58 -35.94 -13.56
C SER A 38 -59.20 -35.76 -14.21
N GLU A 39 -59.06 -35.94 -15.52
CA GLU A 39 -57.81 -35.70 -16.26
C GLU A 39 -57.48 -34.19 -16.31
N LEU A 40 -58.50 -33.34 -16.48
CA LEU A 40 -58.31 -31.89 -16.44
C LEU A 40 -57.92 -31.41 -15.03
N SER A 41 -58.53 -31.97 -13.99
CA SER A 41 -58.17 -31.67 -12.59
C SER A 41 -56.72 -32.07 -12.28
N ALA A 42 -56.31 -33.28 -12.70
CA ALA A 42 -54.94 -33.74 -12.57
C ALA A 42 -53.94 -32.83 -13.28
N VAL A 43 -54.22 -32.45 -14.53
CA VAL A 43 -53.33 -31.55 -15.30
C VAL A 43 -53.25 -30.15 -14.66
N LEU A 44 -54.35 -29.61 -14.16
CA LEU A 44 -54.36 -28.33 -13.43
C LEU A 44 -53.53 -28.39 -12.14
N GLU A 45 -53.60 -29.51 -11.42
CA GLU A 45 -52.81 -29.75 -10.21
C GLU A 45 -51.31 -29.83 -10.50
N ILE A 46 -50.93 -30.50 -11.60
CA ILE A 46 -49.55 -30.58 -12.05
C ILE A 46 -49.04 -29.20 -12.50
N LEU A 47 -49.84 -28.46 -13.27
CA LEU A 47 -49.46 -27.10 -13.70
C LEU A 47 -49.29 -26.16 -12.50
N ARG A 48 -50.07 -26.35 -11.43
CA ARG A 48 -49.91 -25.61 -10.17
C ARG A 48 -48.60 -25.99 -9.45
N GLY A 49 -48.27 -27.27 -9.35
CA GLY A 49 -46.99 -27.74 -8.78
C GLY A 49 -45.77 -27.26 -9.58
N VAL A 50 -45.86 -27.25 -10.91
CA VAL A 50 -44.83 -26.64 -11.79
C VAL A 50 -44.73 -25.13 -11.53
N GLY A 51 -45.86 -24.43 -11.35
CA GLY A 51 -45.87 -23.02 -10.98
C GLY A 51 -45.17 -22.73 -9.65
N GLU A 52 -45.36 -23.59 -8.65
CA GLU A 52 -44.68 -23.49 -7.36
C GLU A 52 -43.17 -23.74 -7.48
N GLN A 53 -42.75 -24.76 -8.22
CA GLN A 53 -41.33 -25.03 -8.48
C GLN A 53 -40.64 -23.87 -9.20
N ILE A 54 -41.29 -23.27 -10.20
CA ILE A 54 -40.78 -22.07 -10.86
C ILE A 54 -40.68 -20.90 -9.87
N SER A 55 -41.68 -20.73 -9.00
CA SER A 55 -41.66 -19.66 -7.99
C SER A 55 -40.53 -19.86 -6.96
N GLU A 56 -40.23 -21.10 -6.58
CA GLU A 56 -39.12 -21.42 -5.68
C GLU A 56 -37.77 -21.16 -6.36
N VAL A 57 -37.61 -21.61 -7.61
CA VAL A 57 -36.41 -21.31 -8.44
C VAL A 57 -36.20 -19.80 -8.57
N GLN A 58 -37.27 -19.04 -8.82
CA GLN A 58 -37.19 -17.59 -8.94
C GLN A 58 -36.74 -16.94 -7.63
N LYS A 59 -37.25 -17.42 -6.49
CA LYS A 59 -36.88 -16.90 -5.16
C LYS A 59 -35.41 -17.21 -4.83
N ASP A 60 -34.97 -18.45 -5.07
CA ASP A 60 -33.58 -18.86 -4.85
C ASP A 60 -32.62 -18.09 -5.78
N MET A 61 -33.03 -17.88 -7.04
CA MET A 61 -32.29 -17.06 -8.00
C MET A 61 -32.15 -15.62 -7.51
N GLN A 62 -33.25 -15.00 -7.04
CA GLN A 62 -33.25 -13.64 -6.53
C GLN A 62 -32.27 -13.50 -5.36
N SER A 63 -32.35 -14.39 -4.37
CA SER A 63 -31.46 -14.36 -3.20
C SER A 63 -29.98 -14.59 -3.56
N ALA A 64 -29.70 -15.49 -4.51
CA ALA A 64 -28.33 -15.74 -4.95
C ALA A 64 -27.74 -14.57 -5.75
N VAL A 65 -28.57 -13.92 -6.59
CA VAL A 65 -28.17 -12.69 -7.29
C VAL A 65 -27.86 -11.57 -6.30
N ASP A 66 -28.70 -11.38 -5.28
CA ASP A 66 -28.46 -10.37 -4.24
C ASP A 66 -27.15 -10.64 -3.45
N GLU A 67 -26.87 -11.91 -3.10
CA GLU A 67 -25.61 -12.28 -2.42
C GLU A 67 -24.38 -12.01 -3.31
N VAL A 68 -24.45 -12.35 -4.60
CA VAL A 68 -23.36 -12.13 -5.54
C VAL A 68 -23.15 -10.63 -5.81
N CYS A 69 -24.23 -9.87 -6.02
CA CYS A 69 -24.16 -8.42 -6.23
C CYS A 69 -23.57 -7.70 -5.00
N GLY A 70 -24.06 -8.02 -3.79
CA GLY A 70 -23.52 -7.45 -2.55
C GLY A 70 -22.05 -7.84 -2.32
N GLY A 71 -21.67 -9.08 -2.68
CA GLY A 71 -20.28 -9.54 -2.66
C GLY A 71 -19.38 -8.69 -3.57
N PHE A 72 -19.79 -8.47 -4.82
CA PHE A 72 -19.04 -7.63 -5.77
C PHE A 72 -18.95 -6.17 -5.34
N GLU A 73 -20.02 -5.60 -4.77
CA GLU A 73 -19.99 -4.23 -4.22
C GLU A 73 -18.98 -4.10 -3.08
N GLY A 74 -19.00 -5.02 -2.11
CA GLY A 74 -18.03 -5.04 -1.01
C GLY A 74 -16.58 -5.27 -1.49
N MET A 75 -16.41 -6.11 -2.50
CA MET A 75 -15.10 -6.32 -3.15
C MET A 75 -14.60 -5.05 -3.84
N ALA A 76 -15.46 -4.33 -4.56
CA ALA A 76 -15.11 -3.07 -5.22
C ALA A 76 -14.70 -2.00 -4.20
N GLU A 77 -15.43 -1.88 -3.08
CA GLU A 77 -15.10 -0.97 -1.99
C GLU A 77 -13.71 -1.28 -1.39
N LYS A 78 -13.44 -2.55 -1.10
CA LYS A 78 -12.14 -3.00 -0.57
C LYS A 78 -11.00 -2.75 -1.57
N ALA A 79 -11.21 -3.02 -2.85
CA ALA A 79 -10.24 -2.74 -3.90
C ALA A 79 -9.92 -1.25 -4.01
N MET A 80 -10.93 -0.38 -3.97
CA MET A 80 -10.74 1.08 -3.94
C MET A 80 -9.97 1.52 -2.69
N ARG A 81 -10.27 0.92 -1.53
CA ARG A 81 -9.56 1.21 -0.28
C ARG A 81 -8.08 0.82 -0.37
N THR A 82 -7.76 -0.33 -0.95
CA THR A 82 -6.36 -0.74 -1.21
C THR A 82 -5.63 0.27 -2.10
N VAL A 83 -6.26 0.73 -3.18
CA VAL A 83 -5.69 1.75 -4.07
C VAL A 83 -5.48 3.07 -3.32
N GLN A 84 -6.41 3.48 -2.46
CA GLN A 84 -6.27 4.71 -1.68
C GLN A 84 -5.12 4.64 -0.67
N ILE A 85 -4.97 3.52 0.05
CA ILE A 85 -3.85 3.30 0.99
C ILE A 85 -2.52 3.34 0.23
N ALA A 86 -2.43 2.65 -0.90
CA ALA A 86 -1.25 2.67 -1.75
C ALA A 86 -0.94 4.07 -2.26
N SER A 87 -1.93 4.82 -2.74
CA SER A 87 -1.74 6.20 -3.24
C SER A 87 -1.27 7.17 -2.16
N ASN A 88 -1.75 7.03 -0.92
CA ASN A 88 -1.37 7.92 0.17
C ASN A 88 0.09 7.72 0.61
N VAL A 89 0.63 6.52 0.42
CA VAL A 89 1.95 6.11 0.91
C VAL A 89 3.00 6.05 -0.19
N LEU A 90 2.61 5.62 -1.39
CA LEU A 90 3.46 5.40 -2.56
C LEU A 90 3.18 6.41 -3.67
N GLY A 91 2.36 7.44 -3.42
CA GLY A 91 2.15 8.50 -4.41
C GLY A 91 3.47 9.13 -4.84
N ASP A 92 3.52 9.64 -6.07
CA ASP A 92 4.72 10.23 -6.69
C ASP A 92 5.41 11.29 -5.80
N GLN A 93 4.63 12.03 -5.00
CA GLN A 93 5.18 12.99 -4.03
C GLN A 93 5.91 12.34 -2.84
N ALA A 94 5.51 11.14 -2.40
CA ALA A 94 6.14 10.44 -1.30
C ALA A 94 7.43 9.74 -1.74
N GLU A 95 7.45 9.14 -2.94
CA GLU A 95 8.64 8.47 -3.49
C GLU A 95 9.77 9.46 -3.80
N ASN A 96 9.46 10.57 -4.46
CA ASN A 96 10.44 11.63 -4.73
C ASN A 96 10.99 12.21 -3.42
N ARG A 97 10.10 12.50 -2.46
CA ARG A 97 10.51 13.06 -1.16
C ARG A 97 11.37 12.11 -0.33
N ASN A 98 11.16 10.80 -0.44
CA ASN A 98 11.97 9.81 0.28
C ASN A 98 13.39 9.73 -0.32
N THR A 99 13.47 9.68 -1.65
CA THR A 99 14.73 9.66 -2.38
C THR A 99 15.53 10.95 -2.15
N ASP A 100 14.85 12.10 -2.16
CA ASP A 100 15.44 13.40 -1.87
C ASP A 100 15.97 13.48 -0.43
N LEU A 101 15.18 13.04 0.56
CA LEU A 101 15.60 13.05 1.97
C LEU A 101 16.80 12.13 2.23
N ILE A 102 16.81 10.94 1.63
CA ILE A 102 17.95 10.02 1.71
C ILE A 102 19.18 10.65 1.04
N GLY A 103 18.99 11.29 -0.13
CA GLY A 103 20.03 12.05 -0.82
C GLY A 103 20.60 13.17 0.04
N ASP A 104 19.74 13.98 0.66
CA ASP A 104 20.10 15.08 1.56
C ASP A 104 20.88 14.60 2.78
N VAL A 105 20.46 13.48 3.39
CA VAL A 105 21.19 12.84 4.49
C VAL A 105 22.58 12.42 4.03
N HIS A 106 22.69 11.76 2.87
CA HIS A 106 23.99 11.34 2.32
C HIS A 106 24.92 12.53 2.03
N VAL A 107 24.39 13.59 1.42
CA VAL A 107 25.16 14.82 1.14
C VAL A 107 25.63 15.47 2.45
N THR A 108 24.72 15.63 3.42
CA THR A 108 25.04 16.24 4.72
C THR A 108 26.10 15.44 5.48
N LEU A 109 25.98 14.12 5.50
CA LEU A 109 26.93 13.24 6.20
C LEU A 109 28.32 13.28 5.53
N ASN A 110 28.38 13.28 4.20
CA ASN A 110 29.63 13.41 3.46
C ASN A 110 30.30 14.77 3.70
N GLN A 111 29.54 15.86 3.70
CA GLN A 111 30.04 17.18 4.04
C GLN A 111 30.59 17.23 5.47
N MET A 112 29.88 16.64 6.44
CA MET A 112 30.34 16.54 7.82
C MET A 112 31.67 15.77 7.93
N LEU A 113 31.78 14.62 7.28
CA LEU A 113 33.01 13.83 7.25
C LEU A 113 34.19 14.60 6.63
N GLN A 114 33.91 15.38 5.59
CA GLN A 114 34.92 16.21 4.94
C GLN A 114 35.40 17.34 5.85
N ILE A 115 34.49 18.08 6.49
CA ILE A 115 34.81 19.14 7.47
C ILE A 115 35.68 18.58 8.60
N ILE A 116 35.32 17.41 9.15
CA ILE A 116 36.09 16.77 10.22
C ILE A 116 37.50 16.38 9.75
N ARG A 117 37.64 15.81 8.56
CA ARG A 117 38.95 15.41 8.00
C ARG A 117 39.83 16.63 7.76
N ASP A 118 39.31 17.64 7.08
CA ASP A 118 40.05 18.85 6.74
C ASP A 118 40.48 19.60 8.00
N SER A 119 39.58 19.68 9.00
CA SER A 119 39.86 20.32 10.29
C SER A 119 40.91 19.56 11.11
N ASN A 120 40.81 18.22 11.18
CA ASN A 120 41.80 17.41 11.90
C ASN A 120 43.18 17.48 11.24
N GLN A 121 43.24 17.41 9.91
CA GLN A 121 44.49 17.52 9.17
C GLN A 121 45.14 18.89 9.40
N SER A 122 44.39 19.98 9.19
CA SER A 122 44.88 21.35 9.39
C SER A 122 45.33 21.58 10.85
N SER A 123 44.56 21.08 11.82
CA SER A 123 44.89 21.23 13.23
C SER A 123 46.14 20.45 13.63
N SER A 124 46.34 19.25 13.08
CA SER A 124 47.52 18.42 13.33
C SER A 124 48.79 19.05 12.75
N GLU A 125 48.71 19.55 11.52
CA GLU A 125 49.82 20.25 10.85
C GLU A 125 50.22 21.50 11.64
N MET A 126 49.23 22.33 12.02
CA MET A 126 49.47 23.56 12.77
C MET A 126 50.03 23.28 14.17
N ALA A 127 49.51 22.27 14.87
CA ALA A 127 50.03 21.86 16.17
C ALA A 127 51.49 21.39 16.08
N THR A 128 51.86 20.69 15.02
CA THR A 128 53.24 20.23 14.79
C THR A 128 54.17 21.40 14.53
N GLN A 129 53.78 22.33 13.66
CA GLN A 129 54.54 23.56 13.38
C GLN A 129 54.70 24.42 14.64
N ILE A 130 53.66 24.56 15.46
CA ILE A 130 53.72 25.30 16.72
C ILE A 130 54.75 24.67 17.68
N ARG A 131 54.76 23.34 17.80
CA ARG A 131 55.74 22.64 18.65
C ARG A 131 57.17 22.82 18.15
N GLU A 132 57.40 22.71 16.84
CA GLU A 132 58.73 22.91 16.26
C GLU A 132 59.24 24.34 16.48
N LEU A 133 58.37 25.34 16.29
CA LEU A 133 58.71 26.75 16.54
C LEU A 133 59.01 27.00 18.02
N ASP A 134 58.26 26.41 18.95
CA ASP A 134 58.54 26.51 20.40
C ASP A 134 59.92 25.95 20.78
N VAL A 135 60.28 24.78 20.24
CA VAL A 135 61.60 24.17 20.45
C VAL A 135 62.73 25.04 19.89
N ASN A 136 62.53 25.59 18.69
CA ASN A 136 63.50 26.48 18.04
C ASN A 136 63.66 27.79 18.83
N LEU A 137 62.57 28.38 19.31
CA LEU A 137 62.59 29.59 20.15
C LEU A 137 63.34 29.37 21.46
N LYS A 138 63.13 28.24 22.13
CA LYS A 138 63.88 27.86 23.35
C LYS A 138 65.38 27.73 23.07
N SER A 139 65.74 27.19 21.91
CA SER A 139 67.14 27.04 21.48
C SER A 139 67.78 28.39 21.18
N ILE A 140 67.08 29.28 20.48
CA ILE A 140 67.52 30.68 20.23
C ILE A 140 67.75 31.40 21.56
N ASN A 141 66.80 31.33 22.48
CA ASN A 141 66.94 31.98 23.80
C ASN A 141 68.13 31.45 24.61
N ARG A 142 68.47 30.16 24.49
CA ARG A 142 69.68 29.61 25.11
C ARG A 142 70.94 30.18 24.48
N CYS A 143 71.01 30.20 23.14
CA CYS A 143 72.15 30.74 22.40
C CYS A 143 72.37 32.24 22.72
N VAL A 144 71.30 33.04 22.75
CA VAL A 144 71.38 34.47 23.14
C VAL A 144 71.94 34.64 24.55
N LYS A 145 71.51 33.84 25.53
CA LYS A 145 72.05 33.89 26.90
C LYS A 145 73.54 33.53 26.96
N GLU A 146 73.98 32.59 26.14
CA GLU A 146 75.38 32.18 26.04
C GLU A 146 76.24 33.29 25.41
N ILE A 147 75.77 33.91 24.32
CA ILE A 147 76.44 35.05 23.67
C ILE A 147 76.57 36.21 24.66
N GLU A 148 75.53 36.53 25.42
CA GLU A 148 75.62 37.57 26.45
C GLU A 148 76.61 37.22 27.57
N HIS A 149 76.68 35.96 27.97
CA HIS A 149 77.65 35.50 28.96
C HIS A 149 79.09 35.69 28.45
N ILE A 150 79.34 35.30 27.19
CA ILE A 150 80.63 35.51 26.51
C ILE A 150 80.94 37.01 26.40
N ALA A 151 79.97 37.82 25.96
CA ALA A 151 80.13 39.27 25.83
C ALA A 151 80.48 39.94 27.18
N ARG A 152 79.81 39.55 28.27
CA ARG A 152 80.14 40.04 29.62
C ARG A 152 81.55 39.63 30.04
N GLY A 153 81.93 38.37 29.79
CA GLY A 153 83.28 37.86 30.06
C GLY A 153 84.35 38.63 29.27
N ALA A 154 84.17 38.79 27.96
CA ALA A 154 85.07 39.54 27.10
C ALA A 154 85.20 41.01 27.53
N LYS A 155 84.10 41.62 27.98
CA LYS A 155 84.11 42.99 28.50
C LYS A 155 84.91 43.13 29.80
N LEU A 156 84.85 42.13 30.68
CA LEU A 156 85.68 42.07 31.90
C LEU A 156 87.16 41.83 31.57
N VAL A 157 87.47 40.93 30.64
CA VAL A 157 88.85 40.68 30.18
C VAL A 157 89.44 41.94 29.56
N ALA A 158 88.67 42.62 28.71
CA ALA A 158 89.06 43.89 28.10
C ALA A 158 89.28 45.00 29.13
N LEU A 159 88.43 45.08 30.16
CA LEU A 159 88.60 46.03 31.25
C LEU A 159 89.91 45.76 32.02
N ASN A 160 90.17 44.51 32.39
CA ASN A 160 91.41 44.12 33.06
C ASN A 160 92.64 44.40 32.18
N GLY A 161 92.54 44.14 30.88
CA GLY A 161 93.59 44.46 29.90
C GLY A 161 93.86 45.96 29.79
N SER A 162 92.82 46.80 29.82
CA SER A 162 92.96 48.26 29.80
C SER A 162 93.63 48.79 31.07
N ILE A 163 93.27 48.24 32.23
CA ILE A 163 93.89 48.58 33.52
C ILE A 163 95.38 48.21 33.52
N GLU A 164 95.73 47.01 33.08
CA GLU A 164 97.12 46.56 33.09
C GLU A 164 97.97 47.27 32.02
N ALA A 165 97.38 47.62 30.87
CA ALA A 165 98.00 48.46 29.87
C ALA A 165 98.29 49.87 30.40
N ALA A 166 97.36 50.48 31.14
CA ALA A 166 97.59 51.76 31.81
C ALA A 166 98.69 51.66 32.88
N ARG A 167 98.77 50.52 33.58
CA ARG A 167 99.79 50.25 34.61
C ARG A 167 101.20 50.07 34.03
N ALA A 168 101.31 49.52 32.82
CA ALA A 168 102.58 49.35 32.10
C ALA A 168 103.12 50.65 31.46
N GLY A 169 102.36 51.75 31.50
CA GLY A 169 102.79 53.05 30.96
C GLY A 169 103.03 53.01 29.44
N GLU A 170 104.16 53.57 28.97
CA GLU A 170 104.48 53.64 27.54
C GLU A 170 104.60 52.25 26.87
N MET A 171 104.98 51.21 27.61
CA MET A 171 105.10 49.85 27.08
C MET A 171 103.73 49.16 26.87
N GLY A 172 102.64 49.72 27.44
CA GLY A 172 101.29 49.16 27.39
C GLY A 172 100.43 49.66 26.22
N VAL A 173 100.89 50.64 25.43
CA VAL A 173 100.06 51.35 24.42
C VAL A 173 99.43 50.39 23.41
N ALA A 174 100.18 49.42 22.88
CA ALA A 174 99.66 48.43 21.94
C ALA A 174 98.61 47.49 22.58
N PHE A 175 98.82 47.11 23.85
CA PHE A 175 97.85 46.31 24.60
C PHE A 175 96.57 47.08 24.90
N ASN A 176 96.66 48.39 25.14
CA ASN A 176 95.49 49.23 25.38
C ASN A 176 94.58 49.31 24.15
N VAL A 177 95.14 49.39 22.94
CA VAL A 177 94.36 49.40 21.70
C VAL A 177 93.59 48.08 21.52
N VAL A 178 94.24 46.94 21.79
CA VAL A 178 93.58 45.62 21.72
C VAL A 178 92.48 45.49 22.78
N ALA A 179 92.71 46.01 23.98
CA ALA A 179 91.73 45.99 25.06
C ALA A 179 90.50 46.85 24.72
N GLU A 180 90.67 48.07 24.20
CA GLU A 180 89.56 48.93 23.80
C GLU A 180 88.75 48.32 22.65
N GLU A 181 89.42 47.72 21.64
CA GLU A 181 88.73 47.04 20.53
C GLU A 181 87.95 45.81 21.02
N THR A 182 88.52 45.02 21.93
CA THR A 182 87.83 43.88 22.55
C THR A 182 86.58 44.32 23.33
N LYS A 183 86.66 45.43 24.06
CA LYS A 183 85.52 46.03 24.78
C LYS A 183 84.45 46.53 23.81
N HIS A 184 84.86 47.10 22.66
CA HIS A 184 83.96 47.53 21.61
C HIS A 184 83.20 46.33 21.00
N LEU A 185 83.91 45.27 20.58
CA LEU A 185 83.30 44.02 20.09
C LEU A 185 82.34 43.40 21.11
N ALA A 186 82.73 43.32 22.38
CA ALA A 186 81.89 42.79 23.44
C ALA A 186 80.60 43.58 23.62
N THR A 187 80.68 44.92 23.52
CA THR A 187 79.50 45.79 23.60
C THR A 187 78.61 45.60 22.38
N HIS A 188 79.19 45.51 21.18
CA HIS A 188 78.46 45.22 19.95
C HIS A 188 77.74 43.87 19.99
N ALA A 189 78.39 42.82 20.51
CA ALA A 189 77.79 41.49 20.70
C ALA A 189 76.60 41.52 21.67
N SER A 190 76.68 42.32 22.75
CA SER A 190 75.57 42.51 23.68
C SER A 190 74.38 43.17 23.00
N VAL A 191 74.60 44.26 22.25
CA VAL A 191 73.54 44.96 21.51
C VAL A 191 72.90 44.06 20.45
N ALA A 192 73.70 43.26 19.73
CA ALA A 192 73.18 42.28 18.78
C ALA A 192 72.32 41.21 19.48
N SER A 193 72.74 40.75 20.66
CA SER A 193 72.00 39.78 21.46
C SER A 193 70.65 40.34 21.92
N ASP A 194 70.60 41.61 22.32
CA ASP A 194 69.35 42.29 22.70
C ASP A 194 68.36 42.37 21.53
N ARG A 195 68.84 42.69 20.32
CA ARG A 195 68.00 42.69 19.11
C ARG A 195 67.45 41.30 18.76
N ILE A 196 68.27 40.26 18.90
CA ILE A 196 67.83 38.88 18.68
C ILE A 196 66.77 38.49 19.72
N ARG A 197 66.95 38.89 20.99
CA ARG A 197 65.97 38.67 22.05
C ARG A 197 64.63 39.33 21.74
N GLU A 198 64.64 40.58 21.29
CA GLU A 198 63.43 41.30 20.90
C GLU A 198 62.70 40.58 19.75
N THR A 199 63.45 40.15 18.73
CA THR A 199 62.91 39.39 17.59
C THR A 199 62.31 38.06 18.06
N ALA A 200 63.00 37.33 18.94
CA ALA A 200 62.51 36.09 19.53
C ALA A 200 61.25 36.31 20.39
N GLY A 201 61.14 37.43 21.08
CA GLY A 201 59.92 37.85 21.79
C GLY A 201 58.74 38.00 20.84
N SER A 202 58.91 38.75 19.74
CA SER A 202 57.85 38.92 18.74
C SER A 202 57.37 37.61 18.10
N LEU A 203 58.31 36.66 17.91
CA LEU A 203 57.99 35.33 17.39
C LEU A 203 57.25 34.49 18.41
N ALA A 204 57.58 34.60 19.70
CA ALA A 204 56.84 33.95 20.78
C ALA A 204 55.40 34.47 20.90
N ASP A 205 55.20 35.79 20.75
CA ASP A 205 53.86 36.38 20.73
C ASP A 205 53.05 35.90 19.52
N SER A 206 53.69 35.84 18.35
CA SER A 206 53.08 35.30 17.13
C SER A 206 52.67 33.83 17.27
N LEU A 207 53.51 33.03 17.96
CA LEU A 207 53.26 31.63 18.26
C LEU A 207 52.07 31.46 19.22
N SER A 208 52.00 32.31 20.27
CA SER A 208 50.86 32.35 21.18
C SER A 208 49.56 32.67 20.42
N GLY A 209 49.59 33.68 19.55
CA GLY A 209 48.45 34.02 18.70
C GLY A 209 48.05 32.91 17.73
N ALA A 210 49.01 32.16 17.17
CA ALA A 210 48.72 30.99 16.34
C ALA A 210 48.05 29.87 17.15
N SER A 211 48.51 29.61 18.37
CA SER A 211 47.87 28.64 19.27
C SER A 211 46.43 29.02 19.61
N THR A 212 46.16 30.29 19.90
CA THR A 212 44.79 30.77 20.17
C THR A 212 43.88 30.61 18.94
N ARG A 213 44.39 30.92 17.74
CA ARG A 213 43.64 30.73 16.48
C ARG A 213 43.35 29.25 16.22
N LEU A 214 44.29 28.36 16.53
CA LEU A 214 44.09 26.91 16.41
C LEU A 214 42.95 26.43 17.31
N THR A 215 42.90 26.89 18.57
CA THR A 215 41.80 26.56 19.49
C THR A 215 40.47 27.10 18.96
N ALA A 216 40.42 28.35 18.51
CA ALA A 216 39.21 28.95 17.95
C ALA A 216 38.74 28.22 16.66
N HIS A 217 39.67 27.74 15.84
CA HIS A 217 39.37 26.93 14.66
C HIS A 217 38.75 25.59 15.05
N ALA A 218 39.31 24.91 16.05
CA ALA A 218 38.76 23.66 16.58
C ALA A 218 37.34 23.86 17.13
N ASP A 219 37.10 24.92 17.91
CA ASP A 219 35.78 25.24 18.44
C ASP A 219 34.76 25.51 17.32
N LYS A 220 35.15 26.26 16.29
CA LYS A 220 34.30 26.53 15.13
C LYS A 220 33.95 25.24 14.37
N SER A 221 34.95 24.38 14.16
CA SER A 221 34.75 23.09 13.48
C SER A 221 33.81 22.16 14.26
N ILE A 222 33.92 22.13 15.59
CA ILE A 222 32.99 21.41 16.47
C ILE A 222 31.58 21.97 16.32
N GLN A 223 31.41 23.30 16.30
CA GLN A 223 30.10 23.94 16.14
C GLN A 223 29.47 23.64 14.78
N GLU A 224 30.24 23.69 13.69
CA GLU A 224 29.76 23.34 12.34
C GLU A 224 29.37 21.86 12.27
N THR A 225 30.18 20.97 12.85
CA THR A 225 29.91 19.54 12.93
C THR A 225 28.62 19.24 13.71
N SER A 226 28.41 19.89 14.86
CA SER A 226 27.21 19.72 15.68
C SER A 226 25.93 20.22 14.98
N ARG A 227 26.03 21.30 14.21
CA ARG A 227 24.90 21.79 13.38
C ARG A 227 24.54 20.78 12.30
N SER A 228 25.53 20.25 11.59
CA SER A 228 25.31 19.21 10.57
C SER A 228 24.75 17.92 11.16
N GLU A 229 25.24 17.50 12.33
CA GLU A 229 24.70 16.36 13.09
C GLU A 229 23.22 16.55 13.43
N THR A 230 22.86 17.72 13.96
CA THR A 230 21.46 18.04 14.30
C THR A 230 20.56 17.99 13.06
N ALA A 231 21.02 18.51 11.92
CA ALA A 231 20.30 18.45 10.66
C ALA A 231 20.11 17.00 10.17
N ALA A 232 21.17 16.18 10.22
CA ALA A 232 21.12 14.78 9.85
C ALA A 232 20.16 13.97 10.74
N LEU A 233 20.20 14.17 12.07
CA LEU A 233 19.29 13.53 13.01
C LEU A 233 17.83 13.90 12.74
N LYS A 234 17.56 15.17 12.42
CA LYS A 234 16.21 15.61 12.06
C LYS A 234 15.70 14.90 10.80
N SER A 235 16.52 14.83 9.76
CA SER A 235 16.16 14.13 8.52
C SER A 235 15.96 12.64 8.74
N LEU A 236 16.82 11.99 9.55
CA LEU A 236 16.66 10.59 9.92
C LEU A 236 15.38 10.34 10.72
N GLY A 237 15.00 11.27 11.60
CA GLY A 237 13.74 11.21 12.33
C GLY A 237 12.50 11.27 11.41
N ILE A 238 12.56 12.09 10.36
CA ILE A 238 11.50 12.13 9.33
C ILE A 238 11.46 10.82 8.55
N LEU A 239 12.62 10.28 8.14
CA LEU A 239 12.71 8.99 7.46
C LEU A 239 12.14 7.85 8.31
N SER A 240 12.44 7.82 9.61
CA SER A 240 11.90 6.81 10.53
C SER A 240 10.39 6.87 10.63
N GLN A 241 9.80 8.07 10.74
CA GLN A 241 8.34 8.24 10.79
C GLN A 241 7.69 7.79 9.48
N MET A 242 8.29 8.14 8.33
CA MET A 242 7.81 7.69 7.03
C MET A 242 7.89 6.16 6.88
N HIS A 243 9.00 5.55 7.32
CA HIS A 243 9.14 4.10 7.29
C HIS A 243 8.06 3.39 8.12
N GLU A 244 7.69 3.95 9.28
CA GLU A 244 6.61 3.43 10.10
C GLU A 244 5.24 3.54 9.41
N LEU A 245 4.97 4.67 8.74
CA LEU A 245 3.75 4.87 7.95
C LEU A 245 3.67 3.88 6.79
N ILE A 246 4.77 3.66 6.06
CA ILE A 246 4.84 2.69 4.98
C ILE A 246 4.56 1.28 5.51
N THR A 247 5.21 0.90 6.62
CA THR A 247 5.02 -0.42 7.23
C THR A 247 3.57 -0.66 7.64
N ARG A 248 2.94 0.33 8.29
CA ARG A 248 1.52 0.26 8.67
C ARG A 248 0.60 0.12 7.45
N ALA A 249 0.84 0.91 6.41
CA ALA A 249 0.05 0.85 5.18
C ALA A 249 0.20 -0.50 4.44
N MET A 250 1.40 -1.09 4.47
CA MET A 250 1.63 -2.43 3.92
C MET A 250 0.84 -3.50 4.68
N GLN A 251 0.84 -3.45 6.02
CA GLN A 251 0.07 -4.38 6.85
C GLN A 251 -1.44 -4.25 6.62
N GLU A 252 -1.96 -3.02 6.54
CA GLU A 252 -3.38 -2.80 6.24
C GLU A 252 -3.74 -3.30 4.83
N THR A 253 -2.87 -3.06 3.85
CA THR A 253 -3.05 -3.55 2.47
C THR A 253 -3.07 -5.07 2.40
N GLU A 254 -2.16 -5.74 3.11
CA GLU A 254 -2.11 -7.20 3.20
C GLU A 254 -3.39 -7.76 3.81
N GLN A 255 -3.87 -7.18 4.92
CA GLN A 255 -5.10 -7.59 5.58
C GLN A 255 -6.33 -7.43 4.66
N VAL A 256 -6.46 -6.27 3.99
CA VAL A 256 -7.55 -6.03 3.04
C VAL A 256 -7.47 -6.98 1.86
N SER A 257 -6.27 -7.26 1.35
CA SER A 257 -6.04 -8.19 0.25
C SER A 257 -6.44 -9.63 0.61
N HIS A 258 -6.11 -10.09 1.82
CA HIS A 258 -6.56 -11.40 2.31
C HIS A 258 -8.08 -11.48 2.42
N SER A 259 -8.72 -10.44 2.98
CA SER A 259 -10.17 -10.39 3.06
C SER A 259 -10.82 -10.37 1.68
N LEU A 260 -10.29 -9.59 0.74
CA LEU A 260 -10.77 -9.52 -0.64
C LEU A 260 -10.67 -10.88 -1.34
N SER A 261 -9.56 -11.60 -1.16
CA SER A 261 -9.38 -12.96 -1.70
C SER A 261 -10.43 -13.94 -1.14
N SER A 262 -10.74 -13.85 0.15
CA SER A 262 -11.82 -14.64 0.75
C SER A 262 -13.19 -14.30 0.17
N ASP A 263 -13.48 -13.02 -0.05
CA ASP A 263 -14.76 -12.57 -0.61
C ASP A 263 -14.92 -12.99 -2.08
N ILE A 264 -13.82 -12.96 -2.86
CA ILE A 264 -13.77 -13.51 -4.21
C ILE A 264 -14.13 -14.99 -4.17
N ASN A 265 -13.48 -15.77 -3.30
CA ASN A 265 -13.75 -17.20 -3.20
C ASN A 265 -15.20 -17.49 -2.80
N ARG A 266 -15.76 -16.70 -1.87
CA ARG A 266 -17.17 -16.82 -1.48
C ARG A 266 -18.12 -16.48 -2.64
N SER A 267 -17.82 -15.43 -3.40
CA SER A 267 -18.62 -15.02 -4.56
C SER A 267 -18.56 -16.06 -5.70
N ILE A 268 -17.40 -16.70 -5.92
CA ILE A 268 -17.26 -17.81 -6.88
C ILE A 268 -18.13 -19.00 -6.48
N VAL A 269 -18.14 -19.37 -5.19
CA VAL A 269 -19.01 -20.44 -4.70
C VAL A 269 -20.49 -20.04 -4.83
N ALA A 270 -20.84 -18.80 -4.51
CA ALA A 270 -22.21 -18.31 -4.67
C ALA A 270 -22.67 -18.40 -6.13
N MET A 271 -21.84 -18.05 -7.12
CA MET A 271 -22.16 -18.13 -8.56
C MET A 271 -22.55 -19.53 -9.05
N GLN A 272 -22.22 -20.60 -8.33
CA GLN A 272 -22.67 -21.97 -8.65
C GLN A 272 -24.20 -22.13 -8.56
N PHE A 273 -24.94 -21.14 -8.02
CA PHE A 273 -26.39 -21.11 -8.10
C PHE A 273 -26.89 -21.20 -9.55
N GLN A 274 -26.13 -20.70 -10.53
CA GLN A 274 -26.49 -20.76 -11.94
C GLN A 274 -26.67 -22.23 -12.40
N ASP A 275 -25.77 -23.12 -12.00
CA ASP A 275 -25.86 -24.55 -12.34
C ASP A 275 -27.08 -25.19 -11.66
N ARG A 276 -27.40 -24.79 -10.41
CA ARG A 276 -28.57 -25.29 -9.69
C ARG A 276 -29.89 -24.82 -10.32
N VAL A 277 -29.95 -23.56 -10.72
CA VAL A 277 -31.12 -22.97 -11.41
C VAL A 277 -31.30 -23.65 -12.77
N ASP A 278 -30.24 -23.83 -13.55
CA ASP A 278 -30.30 -24.50 -14.85
C ASP A 278 -30.79 -25.95 -14.73
N GLN A 279 -30.29 -26.71 -13.76
CA GLN A 279 -30.78 -28.06 -13.46
C GLN A 279 -32.26 -28.09 -13.10
N ARG A 280 -32.70 -27.21 -12.19
CA ARG A 280 -34.11 -27.13 -11.78
C ARG A 280 -35.01 -26.72 -12.95
N LEU A 281 -34.59 -25.76 -13.77
CA LEU A 281 -35.33 -25.37 -14.98
C LEU A 281 -35.39 -26.48 -16.01
N CYS A 282 -34.30 -27.23 -16.22
CA CYS A 282 -34.29 -28.40 -17.10
C CYS A 282 -35.29 -29.47 -16.62
N HIS A 283 -35.33 -29.74 -15.31
CA HIS A 283 -36.33 -30.63 -14.72
C HIS A 283 -37.77 -30.13 -14.90
N VAL A 284 -38.00 -28.83 -14.73
CA VAL A 284 -39.31 -28.21 -14.97
C VAL A 284 -39.71 -28.34 -16.44
N VAL A 285 -38.81 -28.05 -17.39
CA VAL A 285 -39.06 -28.19 -18.83
C VAL A 285 -39.33 -29.64 -19.21
N GLN A 286 -38.57 -30.59 -18.67
CA GLN A 286 -38.83 -32.02 -18.87
C GLN A 286 -40.20 -32.41 -18.35
N THR A 287 -40.58 -31.92 -17.17
CA THR A 287 -41.90 -32.15 -16.57
C THR A 287 -43.03 -31.60 -17.45
N ILE A 288 -42.88 -30.39 -17.97
CA ILE A 288 -43.83 -29.78 -18.92
C ILE A 288 -43.93 -30.63 -20.20
N ASN A 289 -42.81 -31.08 -20.75
CA ASN A 289 -42.80 -31.94 -21.94
C ASN A 289 -43.49 -33.28 -21.68
N GLU A 290 -43.26 -33.90 -20.52
CA GLU A 290 -43.96 -35.13 -20.11
C GLU A 290 -45.48 -34.91 -20.04
N ILE A 291 -45.94 -33.81 -19.45
CA ILE A 291 -47.37 -33.43 -19.42
C ILE A 291 -47.92 -33.25 -20.84
N CYS A 292 -47.20 -32.56 -21.72
CA CYS A 292 -47.61 -32.38 -23.11
C CYS A 292 -47.76 -33.72 -23.85
N THR A 293 -46.85 -34.68 -23.63
CA THR A 293 -46.97 -36.03 -24.22
C THR A 293 -48.16 -36.82 -23.66
N VAL A 294 -48.49 -36.66 -22.38
CA VAL A 294 -49.67 -37.31 -21.75
C VAL A 294 -50.99 -36.69 -22.26
N LEU A 295 -50.96 -35.41 -22.64
CA LEU A 295 -52.09 -34.66 -23.21
C LEU A 295 -52.31 -34.91 -24.72
N GLU A 296 -51.38 -35.58 -25.42
CA GLU A 296 -51.59 -35.94 -26.82
C GLU A 296 -52.78 -36.91 -27.00
N PRO A 297 -53.63 -36.73 -28.02
CA PRO A 297 -54.84 -37.52 -28.18
C PRO A 297 -54.50 -38.98 -28.51
N PRO A 298 -55.07 -39.98 -27.79
CA PRO A 298 -54.81 -41.38 -28.08
C PRO A 298 -55.39 -41.79 -29.44
N GLU A 299 -54.63 -42.56 -30.22
CA GLU A 299 -55.09 -43.12 -31.49
C GLU A 299 -56.14 -44.25 -31.30
N SER A 300 -56.37 -44.75 -30.08
CA SER A 300 -57.30 -45.87 -29.82
C SER A 300 -57.94 -45.91 -28.40
N ALA A 301 -59.03 -46.68 -28.22
CA ALA A 301 -59.68 -46.83 -26.91
C ALA A 301 -58.83 -47.60 -25.86
N VAL A 302 -57.92 -48.48 -26.31
CA VAL A 302 -56.98 -49.21 -25.45
C VAL A 302 -55.90 -48.28 -24.87
N SER A 303 -55.54 -47.25 -25.62
CA SER A 303 -54.61 -46.22 -25.13
C SER A 303 -55.24 -45.30 -24.09
N ASN A 304 -56.58 -45.21 -24.02
CA ASN A 304 -57.26 -44.42 -23.00
C ASN A 304 -57.13 -45.02 -21.57
N ARG A 305 -57.31 -46.34 -21.40
CA ARG A 305 -57.09 -46.99 -20.07
C ARG A 305 -55.62 -46.93 -19.64
N ARG A 306 -54.68 -47.08 -20.58
CA ARG A 306 -53.25 -46.92 -20.29
C ARG A 306 -52.92 -45.48 -19.90
N ARG A 307 -53.57 -44.49 -20.52
CA ARG A 307 -53.40 -43.06 -20.19
C ARG A 307 -53.85 -42.73 -18.77
N THR A 308 -55.03 -43.19 -18.33
CA THR A 308 -55.48 -43.00 -16.95
C THR A 308 -54.51 -43.64 -15.94
N GLN A 309 -54.01 -44.84 -16.25
CA GLN A 309 -53.05 -45.54 -15.39
C GLN A 309 -51.66 -44.87 -15.37
N VAL A 310 -51.23 -44.26 -16.48
CA VAL A 310 -50.01 -43.44 -16.57
C VAL A 310 -50.17 -42.14 -15.79
N ILE A 311 -51.33 -41.48 -15.88
CA ILE A 311 -51.65 -40.28 -15.10
C ILE A 311 -51.64 -40.61 -13.60
N ASP A 312 -52.27 -41.70 -13.15
CA ASP A 312 -52.29 -42.11 -11.74
C ASP A 312 -50.90 -42.49 -11.19
N ASP A 313 -50.10 -43.23 -11.97
CA ASP A 313 -48.70 -43.56 -11.63
C ASP A 313 -47.82 -42.31 -11.56
N TRP A 314 -48.09 -41.32 -12.41
CA TRP A 314 -47.33 -40.09 -12.47
C TRP A 314 -47.73 -39.10 -11.36
N ILE A 315 -49.02 -38.97 -11.02
CA ILE A 315 -49.51 -38.27 -9.83
C ILE A 315 -48.88 -38.89 -8.56
N SER A 316 -48.79 -40.23 -8.50
CA SER A 316 -48.11 -40.92 -7.39
C SER A 316 -46.62 -40.61 -7.34
N LYS A 317 -45.93 -40.53 -8.48
CA LYS A 317 -44.50 -40.13 -8.54
C LYS A 317 -44.28 -38.66 -8.22
N LEU A 318 -45.22 -37.78 -8.59
CA LEU A 318 -45.18 -36.35 -8.28
C LEU A 318 -45.38 -36.12 -6.78
N SER A 319 -46.38 -36.78 -6.18
CA SER A 319 -46.61 -36.72 -4.73
C SER A 319 -45.42 -37.22 -3.91
N ALA A 320 -44.67 -38.21 -4.43
CA ALA A 320 -43.44 -38.70 -3.82
C ALA A 320 -42.24 -37.75 -3.95
N ARG A 321 -42.27 -36.79 -4.89
CA ARG A 321 -41.21 -35.78 -5.09
C ARG A 321 -41.44 -34.49 -4.32
N TYR A 322 -42.62 -34.32 -3.73
CA TYR A 322 -42.89 -33.16 -2.87
C TYR A 322 -42.07 -33.25 -1.59
N THR A 323 -41.19 -32.29 -1.44
CA THR A 323 -40.30 -32.19 -0.28
C THR A 323 -40.83 -31.17 0.72
N MET A 324 -41.57 -30.15 0.25
CA MET A 324 -42.16 -29.11 1.09
C MET A 324 -43.60 -29.43 1.51
N ALA A 325 -44.02 -28.86 2.65
CA ALA A 325 -45.40 -28.97 3.14
C ALA A 325 -46.40 -28.20 2.25
N SER A 326 -45.95 -27.09 1.63
CA SER A 326 -46.74 -26.31 0.68
C SER A 326 -47.15 -27.13 -0.54
N GLU A 327 -46.19 -27.80 -1.18
CA GLU A 327 -46.42 -28.64 -2.37
C GLU A 327 -47.40 -29.79 -2.08
N ARG A 328 -47.35 -30.36 -0.86
CA ARG A 328 -48.29 -31.40 -0.40
C ARG A 328 -49.69 -30.87 -0.16
N SER A 329 -49.84 -29.72 0.50
CA SER A 329 -51.15 -29.09 0.80
C SER A 329 -51.91 -28.71 -0.48
N VAL A 330 -51.15 -28.35 -1.49
CA VAL A 330 -51.62 -28.06 -2.85
C VAL A 330 -52.17 -29.35 -3.43
N HIS A 331 -51.38 -30.42 -3.51
CA HIS A 331 -51.81 -31.73 -4.05
C HIS A 331 -52.95 -32.43 -3.27
N THR A 332 -53.14 -32.16 -1.98
CA THR A 332 -54.27 -32.74 -1.22
C THR A 332 -55.52 -31.86 -1.24
N GLY A 333 -55.42 -30.63 -1.74
CA GLY A 333 -56.50 -29.64 -1.68
C GLY A 333 -56.83 -29.16 -0.25
N GLU A 334 -56.00 -29.50 0.74
CA GLU A 334 -56.17 -29.03 2.11
C GLU A 334 -55.64 -27.60 2.20
N ALA A 335 -56.56 -26.64 2.38
CA ALA A 335 -56.21 -25.27 2.67
C ALA A 335 -55.28 -25.23 3.90
N THR A 336 -54.06 -24.75 3.71
CA THR A 336 -53.13 -24.47 4.80
C THR A 336 -53.83 -23.45 5.69
N SER A 337 -54.37 -23.93 6.81
CA SER A 337 -54.90 -23.08 7.86
C SER A 337 -53.68 -22.36 8.44
N GLN A 338 -53.43 -21.14 7.97
CA GLN A 338 -52.55 -20.20 8.65
C GLN A 338 -53.10 -20.01 10.06
N SER A 339 -52.59 -20.76 11.03
CA SER A 339 -52.42 -20.22 12.37
C SER A 339 -51.09 -19.49 12.36
N ASP A 340 -51.17 -18.20 12.05
CA ASP A 340 -50.22 -17.20 12.49
C ASP A 340 -50.07 -17.34 14.02
N ASN A 341 -48.98 -17.96 14.44
CA ASN A 341 -48.49 -17.84 15.81
C ASN A 341 -46.98 -17.67 15.68
N GLY A 342 -46.57 -16.41 15.72
CA GLY A 342 -45.17 -16.03 15.73
C GLY A 342 -44.46 -16.65 16.92
N ASP A 343 -43.48 -17.51 16.62
CA ASP A 343 -42.32 -17.69 17.48
C ASP A 343 -41.08 -17.64 16.59
N PHE A 344 -40.40 -16.50 16.67
CA PHE A 344 -39.02 -16.34 16.28
C PHE A 344 -38.18 -17.18 17.26
N GLU A 345 -37.72 -18.36 16.85
CA GLU A 345 -36.53 -18.96 17.47
C GLU A 345 -35.30 -18.63 16.62
N LEU A 346 -34.49 -17.78 17.23
CA LEU A 346 -33.18 -17.34 16.80
C LEU A 346 -32.16 -18.42 17.19
N PHE A 347 -31.51 -19.06 16.21
CA PHE A 347 -30.18 -19.64 16.35
C PHE A 347 -29.43 -19.61 15.02
#